data_AF-M6EBB3-F1
#
_entry.id   AF-M6EBB3-F1
#
_cell.length_a   1.000
_cell.length_b   1.000
_cell.length_c   1.000
_cell.angle_alpha   90.00
_cell.angle_beta   90.00
_cell.angle_gamma   90.00
#
_symmetry.space_group_name_H-M   'P 1'
#
loop_
_entity.id
_entity.type
_entity.pdbx_description
1 polymer ?
#
loop_
_entity_poly.entity_id
_entity_poly.type
_entity_poly.pdbx_seq_one_letter_code
_entity_poly.pdbx_strand_id
1 'polypeptide(L)'
;MYSKVGSYQWNWIQWALCNDAPISKNNPAYWNVYLETEEGGMLTDYEGNILRVTRYGSNWGVAYAVKPSFLVRDTTHSPTSLFVVDRDLLDWIRYTTGNLGKTEQYCPAGYRSAYKRVKRTLPPDFQLSDDWIRRLYEIAVSTIDTAQAELEYAVFVCFIASRC
;
A
#
# COMPACT_ATOMS: atom_id res chain seq x y z
N MET A 1 6.20 18.01 -3.80
CA MET A 1 7.39 17.37 -4.41
C MET A 1 7.13 17.19 -5.90
N TYR A 2 7.81 17.90 -6.79
CA TYR A 2 7.51 17.88 -8.24
C TYR A 2 8.56 17.09 -9.03
N SER A 3 8.13 16.11 -9.83
CA SER A 3 8.96 15.38 -10.79
C SER A 3 8.79 15.95 -12.19
N LYS A 4 9.88 16.26 -12.89
CA LYS A 4 9.86 16.76 -14.27
C LYS A 4 10.98 16.12 -15.09
N VAL A 5 10.94 14.80 -15.24
CA VAL A 5 11.98 14.05 -15.97
C VAL A 5 11.93 14.38 -17.47
N GLY A 6 10.73 14.40 -18.06
CA GLY A 6 10.54 14.76 -19.47
C GLY A 6 11.33 13.85 -20.42
N SER A 7 12.10 14.45 -21.34
CA SER A 7 12.91 13.70 -22.31
C SER A 7 14.20 13.11 -21.73
N TYR A 8 14.63 13.54 -20.54
CA TYR A 8 15.85 13.06 -19.90
C TYR A 8 15.69 11.64 -19.33
N GLN A 9 16.80 11.02 -18.94
CA GLN A 9 16.78 9.71 -18.27
C GLN A 9 16.44 9.83 -16.78
N TRP A 10 16.80 10.96 -16.18
CA TRP A 10 16.54 11.31 -14.79
C TRP A 10 16.51 12.84 -14.65
N ASN A 11 15.90 13.34 -13.58
CA ASN A 11 15.99 14.76 -13.22
C ASN A 11 15.80 14.96 -11.71
N TRP A 12 16.36 16.05 -11.18
CA TRP A 12 16.20 16.43 -9.77
C TRP A 12 14.75 16.75 -9.44
N ILE A 13 14.36 16.42 -8.21
CA ILE A 13 13.07 16.80 -7.67
C ILE A 13 13.04 18.29 -7.35
N GLN A 14 11.93 18.95 -7.70
CA GLN A 14 11.68 20.34 -7.36
C GLN A 14 10.77 20.45 -6.13
N TRP A 15 11.19 21.24 -5.14
CA TRP A 15 10.40 21.54 -3.96
C TRP A 15 9.62 22.84 -4.16
N ALA A 16 8.36 22.84 -3.73
CA ALA A 16 7.49 24.02 -3.74
C ALA A 16 6.49 23.89 -2.60
N LEU A 17 5.87 25.02 -2.23
CA LEU A 17 4.85 25.07 -1.20
C LEU A 17 3.62 24.24 -1.62
N CYS A 18 3.11 23.43 -0.70
CA CYS A 18 1.86 22.69 -0.87
C CYS A 18 0.68 23.62 -0.59
N ASN A 19 -0.38 23.51 -1.38
CA ASN A 19 -1.63 24.25 -1.19
C ASN A 19 -2.78 23.37 -0.67
N ASP A 20 -2.47 22.14 -0.25
CA ASP A 20 -3.37 21.07 0.24
C ASP A 20 -4.60 20.78 -0.62
N ALA A 21 -4.64 21.33 -1.84
CA ALA A 21 -5.72 21.10 -2.78
C ALA A 21 -5.57 19.72 -3.42
N PRO A 22 -6.67 19.01 -3.70
CA PRO A 22 -6.63 17.76 -4.45
C PRO A 22 -5.93 17.97 -5.80
N ILE A 23 -4.91 17.16 -6.08
CA ILE A 23 -4.17 17.20 -7.34
C ILE A 23 -4.65 16.09 -8.29
N SER A 24 -4.67 16.40 -9.59
CA SER A 24 -4.93 15.40 -10.63
C SER A 24 -3.81 14.35 -10.67
N LYS A 25 -4.12 13.13 -11.11
CA LYS A 25 -3.13 12.06 -11.32
C LYS A 25 -2.07 12.42 -12.37
N ASN A 26 -2.36 13.34 -13.29
CA ASN A 26 -1.40 13.82 -14.30
C ASN A 26 -0.58 15.02 -13.82
N ASN A 27 -0.64 15.34 -12.52
CA ASN A 27 0.09 16.46 -11.95
C ASN A 27 1.55 16.05 -11.66
N PRO A 28 2.55 16.89 -11.96
CA PRO A 28 3.94 16.58 -11.63
C PRO A 28 4.24 16.45 -10.13
N ALA A 29 3.34 16.88 -9.26
CA ALA A 29 3.38 16.66 -7.82
C ALA A 29 2.73 15.35 -7.35
N TYR A 30 2.11 14.58 -8.24
CA TYR A 30 1.47 13.32 -7.89
C TYR A 30 2.52 12.20 -7.76
N TRP A 31 2.41 11.44 -6.68
CA TRP A 31 3.24 10.28 -6.39
C TRP A 31 2.34 9.10 -6.03
N ASN A 32 2.55 7.99 -6.71
CA ASN A 32 1.97 6.71 -6.37
C ASN A 32 2.88 6.00 -5.36
N VAL A 33 2.34 5.81 -4.16
CA VAL A 33 2.99 5.11 -3.05
C VAL A 33 2.48 3.67 -3.06
N TYR A 34 3.20 2.78 -3.75
CA TYR A 34 2.91 1.36 -3.70
C TYR A 34 3.97 0.66 -2.85
N LEU A 35 3.52 0.06 -1.75
CA LEU A 35 4.38 -0.66 -0.83
C LEU A 35 4.28 -2.15 -1.15
N GLU A 36 5.35 -2.69 -1.72
CA GLU A 36 5.43 -4.09 -2.14
C GLU A 36 5.75 -5.03 -0.97
N THR A 37 6.44 -4.52 0.06
CA THR A 37 6.84 -5.29 1.24
C THR A 37 6.61 -4.50 2.53
N GLU A 38 6.71 -5.19 3.66
CA GLU A 38 6.66 -4.55 5.00
C GLU A 38 7.85 -3.63 5.26
N GLU A 39 8.94 -3.83 4.52
CA GLU A 39 10.19 -3.10 4.61
C GLU A 39 10.20 -1.84 3.75
N GLY A 40 9.15 -1.63 2.93
CA GLY A 40 8.95 -0.47 2.10
C GLY A 40 8.50 -0.79 0.68
N GLY A 41 8.57 0.21 -0.19
CA GLY A 41 8.25 0.02 -1.59
C GLY A 41 8.68 1.17 -2.47
N MET A 42 8.30 1.07 -3.73
CA MET A 42 8.76 1.97 -4.77
C MET A 42 7.78 3.14 -4.94
N LEU A 43 8.31 4.34 -4.73
CA LEU A 43 7.60 5.58 -5.03
C LEU A 43 7.74 5.91 -6.51
N THR A 44 6.62 6.06 -7.21
CA THR A 44 6.59 6.41 -8.63
C THR A 44 5.85 7.72 -8.87
N ASP A 45 6.31 8.54 -9.80
CA ASP A 45 5.60 9.76 -10.19
C ASP A 45 4.42 9.46 -11.13
N TYR A 46 3.71 10.52 -11.54
CA TYR A 46 2.59 10.46 -12.49
C TYR A 46 2.92 9.83 -13.87
N GLU A 47 4.20 9.77 -14.25
CA GLU A 47 4.69 9.16 -15.50
C GLU A 47 5.32 7.78 -15.27
N GLY A 48 5.34 7.28 -14.03
CA GLY A 48 5.96 6.00 -13.67
C GLY A 48 7.48 6.07 -13.48
N ASN A 49 8.06 7.27 -13.37
CA ASN A 49 9.47 7.42 -12.99
C ASN A 49 9.65 7.14 -11.50
N ILE A 50 10.78 6.53 -11.15
CA ILE A 50 11.06 6.00 -9.82
C ILE A 50 11.79 7.07 -9.00
N LEU A 51 11.32 7.33 -7.77
CA LEU A 51 12.01 8.20 -6.83
C LEU A 51 13.28 7.50 -6.30
N ARG A 52 14.38 8.24 -6.26
CA ARG A 52 15.64 7.80 -5.64
C ARG A 52 16.25 8.93 -4.84
N VAL A 53 17.11 8.56 -3.89
CA VAL A 53 17.89 9.50 -3.09
C VAL A 53 19.36 9.13 -3.19
N THR A 54 20.20 10.14 -3.36
CA THR A 54 21.66 9.99 -3.40
C THR A 54 22.21 9.60 -2.03
N ARG A 55 22.96 8.49 -1.96
CA ARG A 55 23.48 7.96 -0.69
C ARG A 55 24.83 8.54 -0.29
N TYR A 56 25.60 9.09 -1.24
CA TYR A 56 26.93 9.64 -1.00
C TYR A 56 27.23 10.83 -1.94
N GLY A 57 28.34 11.53 -1.69
CA GLY A 57 28.84 12.63 -2.55
C GLY A 57 28.35 14.02 -2.12
N SER A 58 28.66 15.03 -2.94
CA SER A 58 28.31 16.44 -2.67
C SER A 58 26.81 16.71 -2.65
N ASN A 59 26.04 15.91 -3.38
CA ASN A 59 24.58 15.99 -3.44
C ASN A 59 23.93 14.99 -2.49
N TRP A 60 24.59 14.58 -1.40
CA TRP A 60 24.05 13.61 -0.44
C TRP A 60 22.63 14.00 0.05
N GLY A 61 21.71 13.04 0.06
CA GLY A 61 20.33 13.25 0.54
C GLY A 61 19.42 13.98 -0.45
N VAL A 62 19.89 14.32 -1.65
CA VAL A 62 19.07 15.00 -2.66
C VAL A 62 18.25 13.98 -3.45
N ALA A 63 16.94 14.21 -3.51
CA ALA A 63 16.00 13.36 -4.22
C ALA A 63 15.96 13.67 -5.73
N TYR A 64 15.85 12.62 -6.54
CA TYR A 64 15.67 12.71 -7.98
C TYR A 64 14.73 11.60 -8.49
N ALA A 65 14.13 11.82 -9.65
CA ALA A 65 13.32 10.82 -10.34
C ALA A 65 14.07 10.25 -11.53
N VAL A 66 13.89 8.96 -11.82
CA VAL A 66 14.57 8.25 -12.90
C VAL A 66 13.63 7.37 -13.70
N LYS A 67 13.84 7.27 -15.01
CA LYS A 67 13.10 6.34 -15.86
C LYS A 67 13.40 4.88 -15.49
N PRO A 68 12.40 3.98 -15.50
CA PRO A 68 12.63 2.56 -15.24
C PRO A 68 13.70 1.93 -16.14
N SER A 69 13.75 2.35 -17.42
CA SER A 69 14.76 1.89 -18.38
C SER A 69 16.20 2.27 -18.04
N PHE A 70 16.40 3.29 -17.21
CA PHE A 70 17.73 3.76 -16.78
C PHE A 70 18.16 3.20 -15.42
N LEU A 71 17.26 2.54 -14.68
CA LEU A 71 17.49 2.09 -13.31
C LEU A 71 18.75 1.22 -13.15
N VAL A 72 18.98 0.29 -14.09
CA VAL A 72 20.15 -0.61 -14.10
C VAL A 72 21.47 0.13 -14.33
N ARG A 73 21.41 1.25 -15.07
CA ARG A 73 22.60 2.05 -15.44
C ARG A 73 22.85 3.21 -14.47
N ASP A 74 21.93 3.45 -13.56
CA ASP A 74 21.99 4.54 -12.59
C ASP A 74 22.88 4.16 -11.39
N THR A 75 24.20 4.16 -11.65
CA THR A 75 25.26 3.89 -10.66
C THR A 75 25.97 5.18 -10.21
N THR A 76 25.83 6.26 -10.97
CA THR A 76 26.60 7.51 -10.81
C THR A 76 26.48 8.15 -9.43
N HIS A 77 25.32 8.02 -8.77
CA HIS A 77 25.05 8.70 -7.49
C HIS A 77 24.97 7.76 -6.29
N SER A 78 25.41 6.50 -6.45
CA SER A 78 25.23 5.43 -5.45
C SER A 78 23.83 5.45 -4.80
N PRO A 79 22.75 5.47 -5.57
CA PRO A 79 21.42 5.76 -5.05
C PRO A 79 20.82 4.66 -4.17
N THR A 80 19.96 5.08 -3.25
CA THR A 80 18.99 4.20 -2.58
C THR A 80 17.58 4.44 -3.11
N SER A 81 16.83 3.35 -3.23
CA SER A 81 15.39 3.35 -3.50
C SER A 81 14.60 2.71 -2.37
N LEU A 82 15.28 2.34 -1.28
CA LEU A 82 14.64 1.79 -0.08
C LEU A 82 14.17 2.96 0.77
N PHE A 83 12.84 3.14 0.82
CA PHE A 83 12.21 4.13 1.67
C PHE A 83 11.60 3.43 2.87
N VAL A 84 12.09 3.78 4.06
CA VAL A 84 11.40 3.45 5.31
C VAL A 84 10.24 4.42 5.46
N VAL A 85 9.04 3.88 5.55
CA VAL A 85 7.80 4.64 5.71
C VAL A 85 7.28 4.45 7.12
N ASP A 86 6.58 5.47 7.62
CA ASP A 86 5.94 5.40 8.92
C ASP A 86 4.87 4.29 8.95
N ARG A 87 4.69 3.66 10.11
CA ARG A 87 3.72 2.58 10.29
C ARG A 87 2.30 3.01 10.01
N ASP A 88 1.93 4.23 10.39
CA ASP A 88 0.58 4.76 10.16
C ASP A 88 0.32 4.94 8.66
N LEU A 89 1.35 5.31 7.88
CA LEU A 89 1.26 5.40 6.43
C LEU A 89 1.13 4.01 5.79
N LEU A 90 1.86 3.02 6.28
CA LEU A 90 1.73 1.61 5.87
C LEU A 90 0.30 1.10 6.10
N ASP A 91 -0.24 1.33 7.30
CA ASP A 91 -1.58 0.88 7.67
C ASP A 91 -2.67 1.62 6.87
N TRP A 92 -2.50 2.92 6.60
CA TRP A 92 -3.38 3.67 5.71
C TRP A 92 -3.33 3.16 4.26
N ILE A 93 -2.15 2.83 3.74
CA ILE A 93 -2.01 2.24 2.40
C ILE A 93 -2.72 0.89 2.37
N ARG A 94 -2.47 -0.01 3.31
CA ARG A 94 -3.16 -1.30 3.44
C ARG A 94 -4.68 -1.12 3.46
N TYR A 95 -5.18 -0.15 4.22
CA TYR A 95 -6.61 0.17 4.28
C TYR A 95 -7.17 0.64 2.93
N THR A 96 -6.47 1.56 2.25
CA THR A 96 -6.94 2.11 0.95
C THR A 96 -6.78 1.12 -0.21
N THR A 97 -5.73 0.29 -0.18
CA THR A 97 -5.44 -0.73 -1.20
C THR A 97 -6.10 -2.08 -0.95
N GLY A 98 -6.64 -2.33 0.25
CA GLY A 98 -7.31 -3.59 0.60
C GLY A 98 -8.46 -3.97 -0.34
N ASN A 99 -9.05 -2.98 -1.01
CA ASN A 99 -10.10 -3.17 -2.02
C ASN A 99 -9.57 -3.38 -3.46
N LEU A 100 -8.25 -3.33 -3.71
CA LEU A 100 -7.67 -3.44 -5.06
C LEU A 100 -7.56 -4.89 -5.55
N GLY A 101 -7.65 -5.88 -4.66
CA GLY A 101 -7.78 -7.28 -5.03
C GLY A 101 -9.14 -7.54 -5.68
N LYS A 102 -9.18 -7.87 -6.97
CA LYS A 102 -10.33 -8.53 -7.61
C LYS A 102 -10.48 -10.01 -7.17
N THR A 103 -9.93 -10.37 -6.01
CA THR A 103 -10.05 -11.70 -5.42
C THR A 103 -11.34 -11.89 -4.64
N GLU A 104 -12.08 -10.81 -4.38
CA GLU A 104 -13.41 -10.91 -3.81
C GLU A 104 -14.50 -10.90 -4.89
N GLN A 105 -15.49 -11.78 -4.74
CA GLN A 105 -16.71 -11.83 -5.55
C GLN A 105 -17.56 -10.55 -5.41
N TYR A 106 -17.12 -9.59 -4.59
CA TYR A 106 -17.84 -8.41 -4.15
C TYR A 106 -16.88 -7.27 -3.81
N CYS A 107 -17.24 -6.02 -4.16
CA CYS A 107 -16.50 -4.80 -3.84
C CYS A 107 -17.35 -3.95 -2.89
N PRO A 108 -16.92 -3.60 -1.66
CA PRO A 108 -17.77 -2.87 -0.71
C PRO A 108 -18.05 -1.41 -1.10
N ALA A 109 -17.25 -0.82 -2.00
CA ALA A 109 -17.30 0.61 -2.33
C ALA A 109 -17.94 0.90 -3.71
N GLY A 110 -18.95 0.14 -4.11
CA GLY A 110 -19.72 0.38 -5.34
C GLY A 110 -21.04 1.07 -5.05
N TYR A 111 -21.15 2.38 -5.31
CA TYR A 111 -22.41 3.12 -5.14
C TYR A 111 -23.53 2.66 -6.08
N ARG A 112 -23.25 1.86 -7.13
CA ARG A 112 -24.26 1.30 -8.04
C ARG A 112 -23.83 0.00 -8.70
N SER A 113 -24.23 -1.14 -8.13
CA SER A 113 -24.41 -2.41 -8.87
C SER A 113 -25.22 -3.45 -8.09
N ALA A 114 -26.55 -3.30 -8.18
CA ALA A 114 -27.56 -4.33 -8.50
C ALA A 114 -27.47 -5.80 -8.00
N TYR A 115 -26.82 -6.13 -6.87
CA TYR A 115 -27.06 -7.41 -6.20
C TYR A 115 -27.35 -7.19 -4.72
N LYS A 116 -28.62 -7.38 -4.32
CA LYS A 116 -29.04 -7.38 -2.91
C LYS A 116 -28.26 -8.49 -2.19
N ARG A 117 -27.44 -8.14 -1.18
CA ARG A 117 -26.89 -9.13 -0.24
C ARG A 117 -28.05 -10.01 0.24
N VAL A 118 -27.95 -11.32 0.04
CA VAL A 118 -28.81 -12.25 0.79
C VAL A 118 -28.37 -12.12 2.23
N LYS A 119 -29.17 -11.45 3.06
CA LYS A 119 -28.92 -11.34 4.49
C LYS A 119 -28.96 -12.74 5.07
N ARG A 120 -27.80 -13.33 5.32
CA ARG A 120 -27.67 -14.61 6.03
C ARG A 120 -27.72 -14.30 7.52
N THR A 121 -28.83 -14.64 8.14
CA THR A 121 -28.95 -14.63 9.60
C THR A 121 -28.44 -15.96 10.12
N LEU A 122 -27.69 -15.93 11.23
CA LEU A 122 -27.43 -17.15 11.98
C LEU A 122 -28.77 -17.76 12.42
N PRO A 123 -28.85 -19.10 12.53
CA PRO A 123 -30.01 -19.75 13.13
C PRO A 123 -30.36 -19.09 14.48
N PRO A 124 -31.64 -18.88 14.81
CA PRO A 124 -32.04 -18.21 16.05
C PRO A 124 -31.55 -18.91 17.32
N ASP A 125 -31.28 -20.20 17.24
CA ASP A 125 -30.76 -21.09 18.28
C ASP A 125 -29.24 -21.20 18.28
N PHE A 126 -28.54 -20.44 17.42
CA PHE A 126 -27.08 -20.44 17.38
C PHE A 126 -26.51 -19.97 18.73
N GLN A 127 -25.71 -20.84 19.34
CA GLN A 127 -24.86 -20.49 20.46
C GLN A 127 -23.40 -20.62 20.06
N LEU A 128 -22.62 -19.60 20.42
CA LEU A 128 -21.17 -19.63 20.28
C LEU A 128 -20.60 -20.55 21.38
N SER A 129 -20.61 -21.86 21.12
CA SER A 129 -20.04 -22.86 22.03
C SER A 129 -18.51 -22.89 21.96
N ASP A 130 -17.87 -23.49 22.97
CA ASP A 130 -16.41 -23.66 22.99
C ASP A 130 -15.88 -24.44 21.77
N ASP A 131 -16.66 -25.39 21.24
CA ASP A 131 -16.30 -26.10 20.01
C ASP A 131 -16.32 -25.18 18.79
N TRP A 132 -17.27 -24.23 18.73
CA TRP A 132 -17.27 -23.20 17.68
C TRP A 132 -16.09 -22.24 17.83
N ILE A 133 -15.78 -21.83 19.05
CA ILE A 133 -14.62 -20.98 19.35
C ILE A 133 -13.33 -21.69 18.93
N ARG A 134 -13.15 -22.96 19.29
CA ARG A 134 -11.99 -23.76 18.90
C ARG A 134 -11.90 -23.93 17.40
N ARG A 135 -13.02 -24.19 16.72
CA ARG A 135 -13.05 -24.35 15.26
C ARG A 135 -12.74 -23.05 14.53
N LEU A 136 -13.22 -21.90 15.02
CA LEU A 136 -12.87 -20.60 14.47
C LEU A 136 -11.37 -20.30 14.65
N TYR A 137 -10.81 -20.67 15.81
CA TYR A 137 -9.37 -20.57 16.07
C TYR A 137 -8.55 -21.48 15.13
N GLU A 138 -8.95 -22.74 14.96
CA GLU A 138 -8.30 -23.69 14.06
C GLU A 138 -8.31 -23.18 12.61
N ILE A 139 -9.42 -22.62 12.13
CA ILE A 139 -9.50 -22.00 10.79
C ILE A 139 -8.52 -20.84 10.68
N ALA A 140 -8.53 -19.93 11.67
CA ALA A 140 -7.65 -18.77 11.69
C ALA A 140 -6.16 -19.15 11.69
N VAL A 141 -5.81 -20.25 12.35
CA VAL A 141 -4.41 -20.73 12.46
C VAL A 141 -4.03 -21.65 11.30
N SER A 142 -4.99 -22.35 10.66
CA SER A 142 -4.72 -23.26 9.53
C SER A 142 -4.24 -22.55 8.26
N THR A 143 -4.48 -21.24 8.15
CA THR A 143 -3.95 -20.40 7.06
C THR A 143 -2.55 -19.87 7.35
N ILE A 144 -2.02 -20.10 8.55
CA ILE A 144 -0.72 -19.58 9.01
C ILE A 144 0.32 -20.71 8.87
N ASP A 145 0.71 -21.03 7.65
CA ASP A 145 1.78 -22.02 7.41
C ASP A 145 3.18 -21.40 7.35
N THR A 146 3.33 -20.07 7.46
CA THR A 146 4.64 -19.43 7.57
C THR A 146 4.55 -18.09 8.30
N ALA A 147 4.88 -18.08 9.60
CA ALA A 147 5.67 -17.05 10.30
C ALA A 147 5.38 -17.14 11.81
N GLN A 148 6.33 -17.71 12.57
CA GLN A 148 6.45 -17.47 14.00
C GLN A 148 6.74 -15.98 14.22
N ALA A 149 5.70 -15.18 14.42
CA ALA A 149 5.64 -14.00 15.28
C ALA A 149 4.49 -13.10 14.84
N GLU A 150 3.23 -13.39 15.21
CA GLU A 150 2.15 -12.38 15.22
C GLU A 150 0.86 -12.93 15.84
N LEU A 151 0.91 -13.30 17.13
CA LEU A 151 -0.28 -13.75 17.85
C LEU A 151 -1.16 -12.62 18.42
N GLU A 152 -0.70 -11.35 18.37
CA GLU A 152 -1.52 -10.20 18.85
C GLU A 152 -2.33 -9.51 17.74
N TYR A 153 -1.98 -9.68 16.45
CA TYR A 153 -2.61 -8.91 15.35
C TYR A 153 -3.75 -9.63 14.63
N ALA A 154 -3.78 -10.97 14.62
CA ALA A 154 -4.77 -11.72 13.86
C ALA A 154 -6.21 -11.63 14.42
N VAL A 155 -6.36 -11.47 15.74
CA VAL A 155 -7.69 -11.34 16.38
C VAL A 155 -8.38 -10.02 15.99
N PHE A 156 -7.61 -8.97 15.69
CA PHE A 156 -8.16 -7.65 15.37
C PHE A 156 -8.80 -7.61 13.97
N VAL A 157 -8.25 -8.36 13.01
CA VAL A 157 -8.71 -8.37 11.61
C VAL A 157 -10.09 -9.03 11.48
N CYS A 158 -10.38 -10.09 12.25
CA CYS A 158 -11.69 -10.73 12.22
C CYS A 158 -12.80 -9.89 12.90
N PHE A 159 -12.50 -9.11 13.93
CA PHE A 159 -13.53 -8.32 14.61
C PHE A 159 -13.99 -7.10 13.81
N ILE A 160 -13.12 -6.47 13.01
CA ILE A 160 -13.50 -5.32 12.17
C ILE A 160 -14.43 -5.74 11.01
N ALA A 161 -14.40 -7.01 10.59
CA ALA A 161 -15.34 -7.56 9.60
C ALA A 161 -16.80 -7.67 10.10
N SER A 162 -17.07 -7.35 11.37
CA SER A 162 -18.42 -7.42 11.97
C SER A 162 -19.13 -6.07 12.12
N ARG A 163 -18.55 -4.97 11.61
CA ARG A 163 -19.29 -3.72 11.37
C ARG A 163 -19.25 -3.32 9.90
N CYS A 164 -20.09 -3.99 9.13
CA CYS A 164 -20.62 -3.58 7.82
C CYS A 164 -22.13 -3.78 7.81
#